data_AF-A0A7Y9S3E4-F1
#
_entry.id   AF-A0A7Y9S3E4-F1
#
_cell.length_a   1.000
_cell.length_b   1.000
_cell.length_c   1.000
_cell.angle_alpha   90.00
_cell.angle_beta   90.00
_cell.angle_gamma   90.00
#
_symmetry.space_group_name_H-M   'P 1'
#
loop_
_entity.id
_entity.type
_entity.pdbx_description
1 polymer ?
#
loop_
_entity_poly.entity_id
_entity_poly.type
_entity_poly.pdbx_seq_one_letter_code
_entity_poly.pdbx_strand_id
1 'polypeptide(L)'
;MSDLQCPARMWVVPAAATDLDRFEGLRSAKVSLVYSDARSLARAVEVADDLGVPVEIRLDLPRLGVADPVPEVLDDLADLHRGEAVALVLDVATALVLDRDTAGWSVRALD
;
A
#
# COMPACT_ATOMS: atom_id res chain seq x y z
N MET A 1 11.74 7.99 -26.16
CA MET A 1 10.66 7.02 -25.91
C MET A 1 10.21 7.28 -24.49
N SER A 2 8.97 7.73 -24.31
CA SER A 2 8.48 8.10 -22.97
C SER A 2 8.28 6.80 -22.20
N ASP A 3 9.15 6.50 -21.26
CA ASP A 3 8.85 5.56 -20.18
C ASP A 3 7.70 6.21 -19.39
N LEU A 4 6.47 5.92 -19.82
CA LEU A 4 5.27 6.30 -19.10
C LEU A 4 5.34 5.51 -17.80
N GLN A 5 5.84 6.13 -16.73
CA GLN A 5 5.70 5.60 -15.39
C GLN A 5 4.22 5.29 -15.20
N CYS A 6 3.90 4.00 -15.09
CA CYS A 6 2.53 3.58 -14.95
C CYS A 6 2.04 4.08 -13.59
N PRO A 7 0.85 4.71 -13.53
CA PRO A 7 0.30 5.15 -12.26
C PRO A 7 0.20 3.95 -11.32
N ALA A 8 0.64 4.14 -10.08
CA ALA A 8 0.58 3.14 -9.03
C ALA A 8 -0.11 3.74 -7.82
N ARG A 9 -0.98 2.96 -7.18
CA ARG A 9 -1.66 3.36 -5.95
C ARG A 9 -1.41 2.33 -4.86
N MET A 10 -1.04 2.81 -3.68
CA MET A 10 -0.83 1.97 -2.51
C MET A 10 -1.59 2.53 -1.32
N TRP A 11 -2.27 1.65 -0.57
CA TRP A 11 -2.84 2.00 0.73
C TRP A 11 -1.98 1.41 1.83
N VAL A 12 -1.49 2.24 2.73
CA VAL A 12 -0.86 1.79 3.97
C VAL A 12 -1.95 1.66 5.01
N VAL A 13 -2.30 0.42 5.33
CA VAL A 13 -3.27 0.03 6.32
C VAL A 13 -2.53 -0.28 7.62
N PRO A 14 -2.71 0.50 8.69
CA PRO A 14 -2.18 0.17 10.00
C PRO A 14 -2.68 -1.20 10.43
N ALA A 15 -1.80 -2.05 10.99
CA ALA A 15 -2.19 -3.37 11.48
C ALA A 15 -3.27 -3.30 12.58
N ALA A 16 -3.33 -2.17 13.31
CA ALA A 16 -4.37 -1.92 14.31
C ALA A 16 -5.69 -1.37 13.73
N ALA A 17 -5.75 -1.01 12.45
CA ALA A 17 -6.94 -0.48 11.82
C ALA A 17 -7.97 -1.59 11.61
N THR A 18 -9.15 -1.43 12.21
CA THR A 18 -10.27 -2.36 12.08
C THR A 18 -11.24 -1.98 10.97
N ASP A 19 -11.39 -0.68 10.71
CA ASP A 19 -12.26 -0.13 9.67
C ASP A 19 -11.50 0.03 8.35
N LEU A 20 -11.87 -0.78 7.36
CA LEU A 20 -11.33 -0.71 6.00
C LEU A 20 -12.13 0.23 5.10
N ASP A 21 -13.34 0.61 5.49
CA ASP A 21 -14.23 1.42 4.64
C ASP A 21 -13.77 2.89 4.61
N ARG A 22 -12.99 3.32 5.61
CA ARG A 22 -12.28 4.61 5.58
C ARG A 22 -11.21 4.71 4.49
N PHE A 23 -10.76 3.58 3.93
CA PHE A 23 -9.82 3.56 2.81
C PHE A 23 -10.61 3.68 1.51
N GLU A 24 -11.05 4.90 1.21
CA GLU A 24 -11.86 5.16 0.02
C GLU A 24 -11.17 4.59 -1.23
N GLY A 25 -11.95 3.82 -1.99
CA GLY A 25 -11.48 3.18 -3.20
C GLY A 25 -10.72 1.88 -2.99
N LEU A 26 -10.34 1.46 -1.77
CA LEU A 26 -9.59 0.22 -1.54
C LEU A 26 -10.34 -1.02 -2.07
N ARG A 27 -11.61 -1.17 -1.70
CA ARG A 27 -12.45 -2.32 -2.11
C ARG A 27 -12.87 -2.27 -3.58
N SER A 28 -12.99 -1.08 -4.15
CA SER A 28 -13.39 -0.90 -5.55
C SER A 28 -12.21 -0.83 -6.51
N ALA A 29 -11.02 -0.55 -6.00
CA ALA A 29 -9.80 -0.60 -6.76
C ALA A 29 -9.51 -2.05 -7.10
N LYS A 30 -8.88 -2.25 -8.26
CA LYS A 30 -8.34 -3.54 -8.64
C LYS A 30 -7.06 -3.80 -7.85
N VAL A 31 -7.21 -3.98 -6.53
CA VAL A 31 -6.12 -4.39 -5.65
C VAL A 31 -5.71 -5.79 -6.08
N SER A 32 -4.45 -5.99 -6.40
CA SER A 32 -3.97 -7.30 -6.88
C SER A 32 -3.27 -8.11 -5.79
N LEU A 33 -2.76 -7.44 -4.75
CA LEU A 33 -1.96 -8.07 -3.71
C LEU A 33 -1.93 -7.26 -2.41
N VAL A 34 -1.88 -7.96 -1.28
CA VAL A 34 -1.58 -7.37 0.04
C VAL A 34 -0.15 -7.71 0.42
N TYR A 35 0.66 -6.69 0.67
CA TYR A 35 1.99 -6.83 1.25
C TYR A 35 1.95 -6.62 2.76
N SER A 36 2.78 -7.36 3.48
CA SER A 36 2.89 -7.19 4.93
C SER A 36 4.28 -7.49 5.47
N ASP A 37 4.61 -6.88 6.60
CA ASP A 37 5.72 -7.32 7.43
C ASP A 37 5.33 -8.55 8.28
N ALA A 38 6.34 -9.22 8.87
CA ALA A 38 6.08 -10.42 9.67
C ALA A 38 5.23 -10.15 10.93
N ARG A 39 5.22 -8.92 11.47
CA ARG A 39 4.49 -8.56 12.69
C ARG A 39 3.01 -8.34 12.42
N SER A 40 2.69 -7.96 11.19
CA SER A 40 1.36 -7.54 10.75
C SER A 40 0.65 -8.64 9.93
N LEU A 41 1.29 -9.80 9.74
CA LEU A 41 0.80 -10.90 8.91
C LEU A 41 -0.63 -11.33 9.26
N ALA A 42 -0.97 -11.49 10.54
CA ALA A 42 -2.31 -11.92 10.93
C ALA A 42 -3.39 -10.95 10.41
N ARG A 43 -3.14 -9.63 10.58
CA ARG A 43 -4.05 -8.62 10.04
C ARG A 43 -4.04 -8.60 8.52
N ALA A 44 -2.88 -8.81 7.90
CA ALA A 44 -2.78 -8.84 6.45
C ALA A 44 -3.61 -9.95 5.81
N VAL A 45 -3.63 -11.14 6.44
CA VAL A 45 -4.49 -12.25 6.02
C VAL A 45 -5.96 -11.86 6.10
N GLU A 46 -6.39 -11.24 7.20
CA GLU A 46 -7.78 -10.77 7.33
C GLU A 46 -8.15 -9.74 6.24
N VAL A 47 -7.27 -8.77 5.98
CA VAL A 47 -7.48 -7.75 4.93
C VAL A 47 -7.51 -8.37 3.54
N ALA A 48 -6.63 -9.32 3.27
CA ALA A 48 -6.57 -10.03 2.00
C ALA A 48 -7.80 -10.90 1.75
N ASP A 49 -8.29 -11.61 2.78
CA ASP A 49 -9.53 -12.37 2.71
C ASP A 49 -10.71 -11.44 2.42
N ASP A 50 -10.77 -10.29 3.07
CA ASP A 50 -11.78 -9.24 2.86
C ASP A 50 -11.78 -8.67 1.43
N LEU A 51 -10.60 -8.62 0.80
CA LEU A 51 -10.41 -8.11 -0.56
C LEU A 51 -10.44 -9.23 -1.63
N GLY A 52 -10.38 -10.50 -1.22
CA GLY A 52 -10.31 -11.65 -2.12
C GLY A 52 -9.00 -11.75 -2.91
N VAL A 53 -7.88 -11.34 -2.32
CA VAL A 53 -6.55 -11.28 -2.97
C VAL A 53 -5.49 -12.02 -2.15
N PRO A 54 -4.35 -12.41 -2.73
CA PRO A 54 -3.26 -13.04 -1.96
C PRO A 54 -2.53 -12.07 -1.01
N VAL A 55 -1.76 -12.62 -0.07
CA VAL A 55 -0.81 -11.91 0.80
C VAL A 55 0.63 -12.31 0.45
N GLU A 56 1.55 -11.34 0.45
CA GLU A 56 2.99 -11.57 0.38
C GLU A 56 3.71 -10.92 1.57
N ILE A 57 4.65 -11.65 2.17
CA ILE A 57 5.46 -11.14 3.29
C ILE A 57 6.74 -10.52 2.76
N ARG A 58 7.00 -9.27 3.12
CA ARG A 58 8.24 -8.56 2.81
C ARG A 58 8.83 -7.94 4.08
N LEU A 59 10.10 -8.24 4.34
CA LEU A 59 10.81 -7.80 5.55
C LEU A 59 11.49 -6.43 5.39
N ASP A 60 11.57 -5.94 4.16
CA ASP A 60 12.17 -4.66 3.77
C ASP A 60 11.13 -3.53 3.71
N LEU A 61 9.86 -3.79 4.06
CA LEU A 61 8.84 -2.76 4.12
C LEU A 61 9.16 -1.75 5.24
N PRO A 62 9.19 -0.46 4.92
CA PRO A 62 9.58 0.58 5.85
C PRO A 62 8.40 0.95 6.76
N ARG A 63 8.70 1.61 7.88
CA ARG A 63 7.68 2.41 8.56
C ARG A 63 7.48 3.70 7.77
N LEU A 64 6.22 4.07 7.55
CA LEU A 64 5.85 5.23 6.74
C LEU A 64 5.07 6.23 7.59
N GLY A 65 5.44 7.50 7.45
CA GLY A 65 4.70 8.66 7.93
C GLY A 65 4.50 9.66 6.79
N VAL A 66 3.53 10.57 6.94
CA VAL A 66 3.20 11.58 5.92
C VAL A 66 4.40 12.48 5.56
N ALA A 67 5.25 12.77 6.54
CA ALA A 67 6.42 13.64 6.38
C ALA A 67 7.71 12.89 6.01
N ASP A 68 7.66 11.55 5.98
CA ASP A 68 8.84 10.75 5.67
C ASP A 68 9.06 10.68 4.15
N PRO A 69 10.32 10.69 3.68
CA PRO A 69 10.59 10.41 2.28
C PRO A 69 10.11 9.00 1.93
N VAL A 70 9.47 8.86 0.77
CA VAL A 70 9.01 7.56 0.26
C VAL A 70 10.24 6.68 -0.04
N PRO A 71 10.40 5.52 0.60
CA PRO A 71 11.59 4.69 0.42
C PRO A 71 11.60 3.95 -0.93
N GLU A 72 12.79 3.68 -1.47
CA GLU A 72 13.00 3.05 -2.80
C GLU A 72 12.27 1.72 -2.97
N VAL A 73 12.09 0.94 -1.90
CA VAL A 73 11.32 -0.32 -1.94
C VAL A 73 9.87 -0.12 -2.41
N LEU A 74 9.30 1.07 -2.20
CA LEU A 74 7.97 1.40 -2.72
C LEU A 74 8.00 1.73 -4.22
N ASP A 75 9.10 2.29 -4.73
CA ASP A 75 9.31 2.41 -6.18
C ASP A 75 9.37 1.04 -6.84
N ASP A 76 10.11 0.09 -6.24
CA ASP A 76 10.18 -1.29 -6.73
C ASP A 76 8.80 -1.96 -6.74
N LEU A 77 8.00 -1.76 -5.69
CA LEU A 77 6.63 -2.28 -5.63
C LEU A 77 5.71 -1.64 -6.67
N ALA A 78 5.84 -0.34 -6.91
CA ALA A 78 5.07 0.36 -7.93
C ALA A 78 5.43 -0.14 -9.34
N ASP A 79 6.71 -0.42 -9.56
CA ASP A 79 7.22 -0.96 -10.81
C ASP A 79 6.82 -2.43 -11.02
N LEU A 80 6.70 -3.21 -9.95
CA LEU A 80 6.20 -4.58 -10.00
C LEU A 80 4.70 -4.62 -10.31
N HIS A 81 3.92 -3.70 -9.73
CA HIS A 81 2.46 -3.61 -9.86
C HIS A 81 2.02 -2.44 -10.76
N ARG A 82 2.66 -2.31 -11.93
CA ARG A 82 2.39 -1.21 -12.87
C ARG A 82 0.93 -1.18 -13.32
N GLY A 83 0.25 -0.07 -13.03
CA GLY A 83 -1.16 0.11 -13.37
C GLY A 83 -2.12 -0.67 -12.47
N GLU A 84 -1.59 -1.31 -11.42
CA GLU A 84 -2.36 -2.01 -10.41
C GLU A 84 -2.28 -1.29 -9.06
N ALA A 85 -3.17 -1.70 -8.18
CA ALA A 85 -3.29 -1.18 -6.84
C ALA A 85 -2.79 -2.26 -5.87
N VAL A 86 -2.11 -1.86 -4.80
CA VAL A 86 -1.71 -2.79 -3.73
C VAL A 86 -2.06 -2.23 -2.36
N ALA A 87 -2.22 -3.12 -1.39
CA ALA A 87 -2.36 -2.73 0.01
C ALA A 87 -1.11 -3.14 0.79
N LEU A 88 -0.67 -2.29 1.70
CA LEU A 88 0.47 -2.49 2.59
C LEU A 88 -0.08 -2.55 4.02
N VAL A 89 -0.09 -3.73 4.64
CA VAL A 89 -0.54 -3.90 6.03
C VAL A 89 0.68 -3.93 6.94
N LEU A 90 0.89 -2.84 7.67
CA LEU A 90 2.13 -2.55 8.41
C LEU A 90 1.88 -2.15 9.86
N ASP A 91 2.86 -2.40 10.73
CA ASP A 91 2.87 -1.94 12.12
C ASP A 91 3.25 -0.44 12.19
N VAL A 92 2.31 0.41 11.75
CA VAL A 92 2.39 1.87 11.73
C VAL A 92 1.18 2.50 12.40
N ALA A 93 1.30 3.76 12.82
CA ALA A 93 0.20 4.47 13.49
C ALA A 93 -0.80 5.11 12.50
N THR A 94 -0.33 5.56 11.35
CA THR A 94 -1.10 6.40 10.44
C THR A 94 -1.49 5.63 9.19
N ALA A 95 -2.76 5.73 8.81
CA ALA A 95 -3.23 5.23 7.52
C ALA A 95 -2.84 6.20 6.41
N LEU A 96 -2.30 5.68 5.31
CA LEU A 96 -1.83 6.51 4.20
C LEU A 96 -2.39 6.03 2.86
N VAL A 97 -2.52 6.96 1.92
CA VAL A 97 -2.64 6.69 0.48
C VAL A 97 -1.43 7.28 -0.21
N LEU A 98 -0.76 6.44 -0.99
CA LEU A 98 0.35 6.83 -1.83
C LEU A 98 -0.07 6.69 -3.29
N ASP A 99 0.03 7.79 -4.02
CA ASP A 99 -0.23 7.85 -5.45
C ASP A 99 1.07 8.23 -6.16
N ARG A 100 1.52 7.41 -7.11
CA ARG A 100 2.69 7.71 -7.96
C ARG A 100 2.23 8.14 -9.35
N ASP A 101 2.70 9.29 -9.80
CA ASP A 101 2.52 9.78 -11.16
C ASP A 101 3.86 10.23 -11.77
N THR A 102 3.82 10.93 -12.90
CA THR A 102 5.03 11.40 -13.61
C THR A 102 5.83 12.46 -12.84
N ALA A 103 5.25 13.10 -11.83
CA ALA A 103 5.92 14.05 -10.95
C ALA A 103 6.51 13.37 -9.70
N GLY A 104 6.20 12.08 -9.48
CA GLY A 104 6.70 11.29 -8.36
C GLY A 104 5.59 10.86 -7.41
N TRP A 105 5.95 10.68 -6.15
CA TRP A 105 5.02 10.23 -5.12
C TRP A 105 4.27 11.41 -4.49
N SER A 106 2.97 11.23 -4.32
CA SER A 106 2.14 12.02 -3.41
C SER A 106 1.64 11.14 -2.28
N VAL A 107 1.77 11.63 -1.04
CA VAL A 107 1.40 10.91 0.17
C VAL A 107 0.32 11.70 0.90
N ARG A 108 -0.76 11.02 1.28
CA ARG A 108 -1.88 11.60 2.03
C ARG A 108 -2.19 10.74 3.25
N ALA A 109 -2.36 11.37 4.41
CA ALA A 109 -2.94 10.68 5.57
C ALA A 109 -4.45 10.53 5.40
N LEU A 110 -4.96 9.43 5.95
CA LEU A 110 -6.38 9.20 6.20
C LEU A 110 -6.60 9.38 7.70
N ASP A 111 -7.26 10.48 8.08
CA ASP A 111 -7.68 10.79 9.45
C ASP A 111 -8.96 10.03 9.83
#